data_AF-A0A1W6PVB4-F1
#
_entry.id   AF-A0A1W6PVB4-F1
#
_cell.length_a   1.000
_cell.length_b   1.000
_cell.length_c   1.000
_cell.angle_alpha   90.00
_cell.angle_beta   90.00
_cell.angle_gamma   90.00
#
_symmetry.space_group_name_H-M   'P 1'
#
loop_
_entity.id
_entity.type
_entity.pdbx_description
1 polymer ?
#
loop_
_entity_poly.entity_id
_entity_poly.type
_entity_poly.pdbx_seq_one_letter_code
_entity_poly.pdbx_strand_id
1 'polypeptide(L)' 'MQSPRHPDQSKQNIVPLIGARRRDRLTEALGSLAVDLSAEDFAAIERVVPKDAAAGGRYPEHLLQHMDSER' A
#
# COMPACT_ATOMS: atom_id res chain seq x y z
N MET A 1 -16.81 25.55 4.04
CA MET A 1 -16.54 25.11 2.65
C MET A 1 -16.36 23.60 2.68
N GLN A 2 -17.37 22.84 2.25
CA GLN A 2 -17.27 21.38 2.16
C GLN A 2 -16.48 21.04 0.89
N SER A 3 -15.39 20.28 1.03
CA SER A 3 -14.64 19.75 -0.12
C SER A 3 -15.56 18.90 -1.02
N PRO A 4 -15.39 18.97 -2.35
CA PRO A 4 -16.19 18.17 -3.28
C PRO A 4 -15.95 16.68 -3.01
N ARG A 5 -17.03 15.94 -2.76
CA ARG A 5 -17.00 14.50 -2.54
C ARG A 5 -16.81 13.84 -3.91
N HIS A 6 -15.66 13.17 -4.13
CA HIS A 6 -15.38 12.46 -5.37
C HIS A 6 -16.43 11.35 -5.62
N PRO A 7 -17.02 11.27 -6.82
CA PRO A 7 -18.03 10.27 -7.16
C PRO A 7 -17.35 8.96 -7.60
N ASP A 8 -17.09 8.07 -6.65
CA ASP A 8 -17.13 6.60 -6.77
C ASP A 8 -16.65 6.02 -5.43
N GLN A 9 -17.58 5.50 -4.64
CA GLN A 9 -17.34 4.93 -3.31
C GLN A 9 -17.10 3.42 -3.34
N SER A 10 -17.02 2.81 -4.54
CA SER A 10 -16.92 1.35 -4.70
C SER A 10 -15.49 0.80 -4.74
N LYS A 11 -14.47 1.67 -4.87
CA LYS A 11 -13.06 1.30 -4.68
C LYS A 11 -12.53 1.94 -3.40
N GLN A 12 -12.02 1.11 -2.48
CA GLN A 12 -11.24 1.58 -1.34
C GLN A 12 -10.00 2.29 -1.89
N ASN A 13 -9.99 3.63 -1.87
CA ASN A 13 -8.82 4.40 -2.29
C ASN A 13 -7.69 4.15 -1.28
N ILE A 14 -6.62 3.51 -1.72
CA ILE A 14 -5.45 3.24 -0.90
C ILE A 14 -4.54 4.47 -0.95
N VAL A 15 -4.27 5.07 0.21
CA VAL A 15 -3.31 6.17 0.33
C VAL A 15 -2.01 5.63 0.93
N PRO A 16 -0.89 5.64 0.20
CA PRO A 16 0.36 5.13 0.72
C PRO A 16 0.98 6.12 1.72
N LEU A 17 1.53 5.60 2.83
CA LEU A 17 2.38 6.37 3.73
C LEU A 17 3.84 6.12 3.36
N ILE A 18 4.46 7.09 2.68
CA ILE A 18 5.84 6.96 2.19
C ILE A 18 6.83 7.48 3.23
N GLY A 19 7.71 6.59 3.72
CA GLY A 19 8.86 6.98 4.53
C GLY A 19 10.08 7.31 3.66
N ALA A 20 10.36 8.59 3.44
CA ALA A 20 11.57 9.04 2.74
C ALA A 20 12.40 9.98 3.64
N ARG A 21 13.61 9.56 4.02
CA ARG A 21 14.52 10.36 4.88
C ARG A 21 15.42 11.33 4.09
N ARG A 22 15.51 11.17 2.78
CA ARG A 22 16.31 12.00 1.88
C ARG A 22 15.42 12.60 0.79
N ARG A 23 15.75 13.83 0.37
CA ARG A 23 14.94 14.60 -0.59
C ARG A 23 14.85 13.95 -1.97
N ASP A 24 15.95 13.37 -2.45
CA ASP A 24 15.99 12.64 -3.72
C ASP A 24 15.04 11.43 -3.71
N ARG A 25 15.00 10.66 -2.62
CA ARG A 25 14.06 9.54 -2.46
C ARG A 25 12.60 9.98 -2.38
N LEU A 26 12.33 11.15 -1.80
CA LEU A 26 10.98 11.72 -1.82
C LEU A 26 10.59 12.14 -3.24
N THR A 27 11.50 12.80 -3.97
CA THR A 27 11.26 13.20 -5.37
C THR A 27 10.96 11.99 -6.26
N GLU A 28 11.71 10.90 -6.11
CA GLU A 28 11.46 9.65 -6.84
C GLU A 28 10.06 9.09 -6.54
N ALA A 29 9.67 9.02 -5.26
CA ALA A 29 8.37 8.50 -4.87
C ALA A 29 7.21 9.37 -5.40
N LEU A 30 7.36 10.70 -5.36
CA LEU A 30 6.36 11.63 -5.91
C LEU A 30 6.23 11.52 -7.44
N GLY A 31 7.25 11.01 -8.13
CA GLY A 31 7.19 10.71 -9.55
C GLY A 31 6.10 9.71 -9.92
N SER A 32 5.65 8.86 -9.00
CA SER A 32 4.56 7.91 -9.25
C SER A 32 3.22 8.58 -9.59
N LEU A 33 3.05 9.86 -9.21
CA LEU A 33 1.82 10.62 -9.51
C LEU A 33 1.65 10.89 -11.01
N ALA A 34 2.72 10.76 -11.80
CA ALA A 34 2.68 10.92 -13.25
C ALA A 34 2.55 9.58 -13.99
N VAL A 35 2.36 8.47 -13.27
CA VAL A 35 2.24 7.13 -13.85
C VAL A 35 0.77 6.71 -13.84
N ASP A 36 0.22 6.50 -15.03
CA ASP A 36 -1.08 5.88 -15.23
C ASP A 36 -0.88 4.43 -15.65
N LEU A 37 -1.48 3.50 -14.89
CA LEU A 37 -1.45 2.07 -15.21
C LEU A 37 -2.72 1.70 -15.97
N SER A 38 -2.54 1.00 -17.09
CA SER A 38 -3.63 0.43 -17.87
C SER A 38 -4.16 -0.86 -17.22
N ALA A 39 -5.32 -1.34 -17.69
CA ALA A 39 -5.86 -2.61 -17.26
C ALA A 39 -4.92 -3.81 -17.58
N GLU A 40 -4.15 -3.72 -18.67
CA GLU A 40 -3.19 -4.75 -19.04
C GLU A 40 -1.99 -4.76 -18.07
N ASP A 41 -1.54 -3.59 -17.62
CA ASP A 41 -0.49 -3.46 -16.62
C ASP A 41 -0.92 -4.10 -15.29
N PHE A 42 -2.16 -3.85 -14.85
CA PHE A 42 -2.72 -4.50 -13.67
C PHE A 42 -2.76 -6.03 -13.82
N ALA A 43 -3.25 -6.54 -14.94
CA ALA A 43 -3.29 -7.98 -15.20
C ALA A 43 -1.89 -8.61 -15.25
N ALA A 44 -0.89 -7.88 -15.74
CA ALA A 44 0.50 -8.32 -15.73
C ALA A 44 1.07 -8.40 -14.31
N ILE A 45 0.83 -7.39 -13.48
CA ILE A 45 1.26 -7.33 -12.08
C ILE A 45 0.62 -8.45 -11.26
N GLU A 46 -0.69 -8.67 -11.38
CA GLU A 46 -1.41 -9.73 -10.64
C GLU A 46 -0.88 -11.14 -10.97
N ARG A 47 -0.42 -11.37 -12.19
CA ARG A 47 0.14 -12.65 -12.62
C ARG A 47 1.49 -12.94 -11.96
N VAL A 48 2.30 -11.91 -11.74
CA VAL A 48 3.66 -12.07 -11.17
C VAL A 48 3.68 -11.95 -9.65
N VAL A 49 2.73 -11.21 -9.06
CA VAL A 49 2.51 -11.13 -7.62
C VAL A 49 1.12 -11.71 -7.29
N PRO A 50 1.00 -13.04 -7.17
CA PRO A 50 -0.28 -13.66 -6.88
C PRO A 50 -0.81 -13.21 -5.50
N LYS A 51 -2.12 -13.38 -5.31
CA LYS A 51 -2.74 -13.19 -4.00
C LYS A 51 -2.00 -14.04 -2.96
N ASP A 52 -1.72 -13.44 -1.81
CA ASP A 52 -0.96 -14.05 -0.71
C ASP A 52 0.54 -14.28 -0.99
N ALA A 53 1.12 -13.70 -2.05
CA ALA A 53 2.56 -13.74 -2.29
C ALA A 53 3.39 -13.13 -1.15
N ALA A 54 2.82 -12.14 -0.44
CA ALA A 54 3.37 -11.57 0.78
C ALA A 54 2.69 -12.18 2.03
N ALA A 55 2.55 -13.51 2.07
CA ALA A 55 2.05 -14.22 3.24
C ALA A 55 3.14 -14.37 4.31
N GLY A 56 2.73 -14.27 5.57
CA GLY A 56 3.61 -14.43 6.72
C GLY A 56 3.23 -13.49 7.86
N GLY A 57 3.50 -13.91 9.10
CA GLY A 57 3.34 -13.06 10.26
C GLY A 57 4.39 -11.94 10.29
N ARG A 58 4.05 -10.79 10.87
CA ARG A 58 5.04 -9.74 11.21
C ARG A 58 6.07 -10.24 12.24
N TYR A 59 5.68 -11.23 13.03
CA TYR A 59 6.51 -11.91 14.02
C TYR A 59 6.25 -13.42 13.98
N PRO A 60 7.25 -14.25 14.35
CA PRO A 60 7.03 -15.63 14.78
C PRO A 60 5.93 -15.73 15.85
N GLU A 61 5.13 -16.80 15.81
CA GLU A 61 3.95 -16.98 16.68
C GLU A 61 4.27 -16.90 18.18
N HIS A 62 5.44 -17.39 18.59
CA HIS A 62 5.88 -17.31 19.99
C HIS A 62 6.14 -15.88 20.46
N LEU A 63 6.57 -14.96 19.56
CA LEU A 63 6.78 -13.56 19.91
C LEU A 63 5.45 -12.80 20.01
N LEU A 64 4.43 -13.18 19.23
CA LEU A 64 3.08 -12.62 19.33
C LEU A 64 2.45 -12.87 20.72
N GLN A 65 2.70 -14.03 21.33
CA GLN A 65 2.20 -14.36 22.68
C GLN A 65 2.73 -13.42 23.78
N HIS A 66 3.88 -12.78 23.56
CA HIS A 66 4.50 -11.85 24.49
C HIS A 66 4.12 -10.38 24.26
N MET A 67 3.40 -10.07 23.17
CA MET A 67 3.00 -8.70 22.82
C MET A 67 1.59 -8.34 23.28
N ASP A 68 0.84 -9.31 23.79
CA ASP A 68 -0.46 -9.07 24.41
C ASP A 68 -0.25 -8.34 25.74
N SER A 69 -0.25 -7.01 25.65
CA SER A 69 0.07 -6.09 26.76
C SER A 69 -1.13 -5.85 27.67
N GLU A 70 -2.29 -6.44 27.35
CA GLU A 70 -3.52 -6.37 28.13
C GLU A 70 -3.69 -7.65 28.96
N ARG A 71 -3.01 -7.69 30.11
CA ARG A 71 -3.37 -8.57 31.25
C ARG A 71 -3.37 -7.77 32.54
#